data_AF-A0A3N5W760-F1
#
_entry.id   AF-A0A3N5W760-F1
#
_cell.length_a   1.000
_cell.length_b   1.000
_cell.length_c   1.000
_cell.angle_alpha   90.00
_cell.angle_beta   90.00
_cell.angle_gamma   90.00
#
_symmetry.space_group_name_H-M   'P 1'
#
loop_
_entity.id
_entity.type
_entity.pdbx_description
1 polymer ?
#
loop_
_entity_poly.entity_id
_entity_poly.type
_entity_poly.pdbx_seq_one_letter_code
_entity_poly.pdbx_strand_id
1 'polypeptide(L)'
;MYSTVARQFAHLHNVRVWHLEKRARNLAEGLRCFETKEEPTRAELKKHLQASAERVERFLEEAALGAPKRRPFKRGIAVTLAYFVAHESHHRGNILLTLRLCGHPVDQATRYAIWDWDRV
;
A
#
# COMPACT_ATOMS: atom_id res chain seq x y z
N MET A 1 -4.08 -11.28 17.63
CA MET A 1 -4.96 -11.59 16.48
C MET A 1 -4.06 -12.00 15.33
N TYR A 2 -4.04 -13.27 14.94
CA TYR A 2 -3.24 -13.71 13.79
C TYR A 2 -3.87 -13.11 12.51
N SER A 3 -3.07 -12.41 11.71
CA SER A 3 -3.50 -11.79 10.44
C SER A 3 -3.07 -12.69 9.28
N THR A 4 -4.01 -13.13 8.45
CA THR A 4 -3.71 -13.92 7.24
C THR A 4 -2.91 -13.06 6.25
N VAL A 5 -2.24 -13.69 5.29
CA VAL A 5 -1.56 -12.97 4.20
C VAL A 5 -2.54 -12.06 3.44
N ALA A 6 -3.76 -12.56 3.17
CA ALA A 6 -4.81 -11.79 2.52
C ALA A 6 -5.17 -10.53 3.33
N ARG A 7 -5.32 -10.65 4.65
CA ARG A 7 -5.61 -9.52 5.53
C ARG A 7 -4.46 -8.53 5.68
N GLN A 8 -3.21 -8.97 5.56
CA GLN A 8 -2.07 -8.05 5.49
C GLN A 8 -2.09 -7.21 4.20
N PHE A 9 -2.42 -7.80 3.06
CA PHE A 9 -2.63 -7.05 1.81
C PHE A 9 -3.84 -6.11 1.89
N ALA A 10 -4.95 -6.56 2.48
CA ALA A 10 -6.11 -5.72 2.71
C ALA A 10 -5.76 -4.51 3.61
N HIS A 11 -4.95 -4.72 4.64
CA HIS A 11 -4.48 -3.65 5.51
C HIS A 11 -3.63 -2.60 4.76
N LEU A 12 -2.70 -3.03 3.91
CA LEU A 12 -1.94 -2.12 3.03
C LEU A 12 -2.87 -1.22 2.21
N HIS A 13 -3.86 -1.83 1.54
CA HIS A 13 -4.86 -1.09 0.78
C HIS A 13 -5.62 -0.09 1.68
N ASN A 14 -6.20 -0.54 2.80
CA ASN A 14 -7.00 0.30 3.68
C ASN A 14 -6.22 1.49 4.25
N VAL A 15 -4.95 1.31 4.61
CA VAL A 15 -4.11 2.42 5.10
C VAL A 15 -3.87 3.46 4.00
N ARG A 16 -3.66 3.04 2.74
CA ARG A 16 -3.59 3.97 1.60
C ARG A 16 -4.89 4.76 1.46
N VAL A 17 -6.05 4.10 1.50
CA VAL A 17 -7.36 4.77 1.42
C VAL A 17 -7.52 5.79 2.55
N TRP A 18 -7.24 5.40 3.80
CA TRP A 18 -7.34 6.29 4.95
C TRP A 18 -6.42 7.52 4.86
N HIS A 19 -5.21 7.34 4.32
CA HIS A 19 -4.34 8.47 4.00
C HIS A 19 -4.96 9.39 2.95
N LEU A 20 -5.50 8.84 1.86
CA LEU A 20 -6.14 9.62 0.80
C LEU A 20 -7.38 10.37 1.32
N GLU A 21 -8.24 9.74 2.12
CA GLU A 21 -9.43 10.40 2.70
C GLU A 21 -9.07 11.66 3.50
N LYS A 22 -7.96 11.60 4.25
CA LYS A 22 -7.49 12.71 5.08
C LYS A 22 -6.68 13.76 4.32
N ARG A 23 -6.01 13.34 3.24
CA ARG A 23 -4.94 14.14 2.61
C ARG A 23 -5.22 14.59 1.19
N ALA A 24 -6.13 13.90 0.51
CA ALA A 24 -6.53 14.14 -0.86
C ALA A 24 -7.90 13.47 -1.11
N ARG A 25 -8.95 13.95 -0.43
CA ARG A 25 -10.28 13.29 -0.36
C ARG A 25 -10.84 12.91 -1.73
N ASN A 26 -10.67 13.77 -2.74
CA ASN A 26 -11.11 13.51 -4.11
C ASN A 26 -10.43 12.28 -4.73
N LEU A 27 -9.20 11.96 -4.34
CA LEU A 27 -8.48 10.77 -4.79
C LEU A 27 -8.91 9.50 -4.04
N ALA A 28 -9.60 9.62 -2.90
CA ALA A 28 -10.17 8.46 -2.20
C ALA A 28 -11.53 8.01 -2.77
N GLU A 29 -12.22 8.87 -3.52
CA GLU A 29 -13.58 8.64 -3.99
C GLU A 29 -13.70 7.35 -4.82
N GLY A 30 -14.65 6.49 -4.44
CA GLY A 30 -14.87 5.20 -5.11
C GLY A 30 -13.85 4.10 -4.76
N LEU A 31 -12.85 4.35 -3.90
CA LEU A 31 -12.15 3.24 -3.24
C LEU A 31 -13.05 2.65 -2.16
N ARG A 32 -13.06 1.33 -2.09
CA ARG A 32 -13.70 0.56 -1.03
C ARG A 32 -12.62 0.07 -0.08
N CYS A 33 -12.82 0.27 1.22
CA CYS A 33 -12.05 -0.43 2.25
C CYS A 33 -12.60 -1.85 2.47
N PHE A 34 -11.70 -2.79 2.80
CA PHE A 34 -12.09 -4.11 3.27
C PHE A 34 -12.49 -4.07 4.74
N GLU A 35 -13.53 -4.83 5.10
CA GLU A 35 -14.04 -4.88 6.46
C GLU A 35 -13.13 -5.67 7.40
N THR A 36 -13.32 -5.47 8.70
CA THR A 36 -12.56 -6.20 9.71
C THR A 36 -12.89 -7.69 9.64
N LYS A 37 -11.87 -8.52 9.40
CA LYS A 37 -11.95 -9.99 9.18
C LYS A 37 -12.48 -10.42 7.81
N GLU A 38 -12.67 -9.49 6.88
CA GLU A 38 -12.87 -9.86 5.49
C GLU A 38 -11.64 -10.63 4.98
N GLU A 39 -11.86 -11.67 4.17
CA GLU A 39 -10.81 -12.46 3.52
C GLU A 39 -10.97 -12.32 1.99
N PRO A 40 -10.49 -11.21 1.40
CA PRO A 40 -10.73 -10.92 -0.01
C PRO A 40 -9.97 -11.91 -0.89
N THR A 41 -10.53 -12.18 -2.06
CA THR A 41 -9.88 -13.04 -3.05
C THR A 41 -8.59 -12.39 -3.58
N ARG A 42 -7.69 -13.21 -4.15
CA ARG A 42 -6.47 -12.69 -4.79
C ARG A 42 -6.77 -11.68 -5.90
N ALA A 43 -7.86 -11.89 -6.66
CA ALA A 43 -8.28 -10.99 -7.73
C ALA A 43 -8.74 -9.63 -7.18
N GLU A 44 -9.53 -9.63 -6.10
CA GLU A 44 -9.94 -8.40 -5.42
C GLU A 44 -8.74 -7.66 -4.84
N LEU A 45 -7.84 -8.36 -4.12
CA LEU A 45 -6.65 -7.75 -3.56
C LEU A 45 -5.79 -7.09 -4.64
N LYS A 46 -5.53 -7.79 -5.76
CA LYS A 46 -4.75 -7.23 -6.87
C LYS A 46 -5.40 -5.96 -7.44
N LYS A 47 -6.70 -6.01 -7.72
CA LYS A 47 -7.47 -4.86 -8.23
C LYS A 47 -7.39 -3.65 -7.28
N HIS A 48 -7.67 -3.87 -5.99
CA HIS A 48 -7.74 -2.80 -5.00
C HIS A 48 -6.36 -2.23 -4.65
N LEU A 49 -5.33 -3.08 -4.56
CA LEU A 49 -3.95 -2.64 -4.34
C LEU A 49 -3.43 -1.79 -5.50
N GLN A 50 -3.71 -2.19 -6.75
CA GLN A 50 -3.33 -1.41 -7.92
C GLN A 50 -4.02 -0.04 -7.91
N ALA A 51 -5.35 -0.03 -7.74
CA ALA A 51 -6.12 1.22 -7.73
C ALA A 51 -5.67 2.18 -6.62
N SER A 52 -5.37 1.70 -5.41
CA SER A 52 -4.89 2.57 -4.34
C SER A 52 -3.43 2.98 -4.50
N ALA A 53 -2.59 2.17 -5.15
CA ALA A 53 -1.22 2.54 -5.47
C ALA A 53 -1.20 3.76 -6.42
N GLU A 54 -1.91 3.67 -7.54
CA GLU A 54 -2.01 4.75 -8.54
C GLU A 54 -2.50 6.07 -7.93
N ARG A 55 -3.46 6.00 -6.99
CA ARG A 55 -4.00 7.19 -6.31
C ARG A 55 -3.03 7.77 -5.29
N VAL A 56 -2.24 6.93 -4.62
CA VAL A 56 -1.16 7.40 -3.71
C VAL A 56 -0.02 8.01 -4.51
N GLU A 57 0.38 7.41 -5.63
CA GLU A 57 1.36 7.96 -6.56
C GLU A 57 0.93 9.36 -7.02
N ARG A 58 -0.29 9.47 -7.56
CA ARG A 58 -0.87 10.76 -7.95
C ARG A 58 -0.91 11.76 -6.81
N PHE A 59 -1.27 11.33 -5.60
CA PHE A 59 -1.23 12.19 -4.41
C PHE A 59 0.18 12.71 -4.14
N LEU A 60 1.19 11.85 -4.19
CA LEU A 60 2.59 12.21 -3.90
C LEU A 60 3.15 13.16 -4.97
N GLU A 61 2.88 12.89 -6.25
CA GLU A 61 3.27 13.74 -7.37
C GLU A 61 2.63 15.13 -7.27
N GLU A 62 1.29 15.19 -7.15
CA GLU A 62 0.57 16.46 -7.06
C GLU A 62 0.95 17.23 -5.78
N ALA A 63 1.23 16.54 -4.66
CA ALA A 63 1.72 17.17 -3.45
C ALA A 63 3.15 17.73 -3.61
N ALA A 64 4.03 17.03 -4.33
CA ALA A 64 5.38 17.51 -4.63
C ALA A 64 5.36 18.77 -5.51
N LEU A 65 4.38 18.86 -6.42
CA LEU A 65 4.14 20.04 -7.28
C LEU A 65 3.39 21.18 -6.57
N GLY A 66 3.01 21.02 -5.30
CA GLY A 66 2.29 22.05 -4.54
C GLY A 66 0.83 22.21 -4.95
N ALA A 67 0.22 21.20 -5.56
CA ALA A 67 -1.18 21.27 -5.97
C ALA A 67 -2.11 21.53 -4.77
N PRO A 68 -3.18 22.32 -4.96
CA PRO A 68 -4.12 22.62 -3.88
C PRO A 68 -4.83 21.35 -3.40
N LYS A 69 -5.27 21.36 -2.15
CA LYS A 69 -5.98 20.23 -1.51
C LYS A 69 -5.15 18.94 -1.44
N ARG A 70 -3.83 19.03 -1.54
CA ARG A 70 -2.89 17.97 -1.17
C ARG A 70 -2.26 18.30 0.17
N ARG A 71 -2.46 17.43 1.15
CA ARG A 71 -2.00 17.64 2.53
C ARG A 71 -0.97 16.58 2.92
N PRO A 72 0.31 16.74 2.51
CA PRO A 72 1.39 15.91 3.06
C PRO A 72 1.46 16.08 4.59
N PHE A 73 2.29 15.28 5.25
CA PHE A 73 2.57 15.53 6.67
C PHE A 73 3.12 16.94 6.88
N LYS A 74 2.95 17.46 8.10
CA LYS A 74 3.48 18.77 8.50
C LYS A 74 4.99 18.91 8.27
N ARG A 75 5.73 17.79 8.27
CA ARG A 75 7.17 17.73 8.00
C ARG A 75 7.53 17.66 6.51
N GLY A 76 6.55 17.81 5.61
CA GLY A 76 6.76 17.90 4.17
C GLY A 76 6.61 16.59 3.39
N ILE A 77 6.82 16.68 2.08
CA ILE A 77 6.61 15.59 1.13
C ILE A 77 7.61 14.44 1.31
N ALA A 78 8.88 14.73 1.61
CA ALA A 78 9.91 13.71 1.83
C ALA A 78 9.55 12.76 2.99
N VAL A 79 9.08 13.30 4.12
CA VAL A 79 8.62 12.49 5.26
C VAL A 79 7.35 11.71 4.92
N THR A 80 6.49 12.27 4.08
CA THR A 80 5.26 11.61 3.60
C THR A 80 5.59 10.40 2.74
N LEU A 81 6.50 10.56 1.77
CA LEU A 81 7.00 9.46 0.94
C LEU A 81 7.70 8.39 1.79
N ALA A 82 8.60 8.81 2.69
CA ALA A 82 9.34 7.90 3.56
C ALA A 82 8.40 7.04 4.43
N TYR A 83 7.30 7.60 4.92
CA TYR A 83 6.29 6.83 5.64
C TYR A 83 5.63 5.75 4.77
N PHE A 84 5.21 6.09 3.54
CA PHE A 84 4.62 5.08 2.65
C PHE A 84 5.62 3.97 2.36
N VAL A 85 6.87 4.31 2.02
CA VAL A 85 7.94 3.32 1.80
C VAL A 85 8.16 2.45 3.04
N ALA A 86 8.25 3.02 4.23
CA ALA A 86 8.47 2.28 5.47
C ALA A 86 7.28 1.36 5.82
N HIS A 87 6.05 1.88 5.71
CA HIS A 87 4.83 1.13 5.99
C HIS A 87 4.67 -0.07 5.03
N GLU A 88 4.86 0.17 3.73
CA GLU A 88 4.82 -0.88 2.71
C GLU A 88 5.89 -1.95 2.97
N SER A 89 7.11 -1.52 3.30
CA SER A 89 8.22 -2.44 3.60
C SER A 89 7.94 -3.30 4.83
N HIS A 90 7.39 -2.70 5.89
CA HIS A 90 7.03 -3.42 7.12
C HIS A 90 6.06 -4.57 6.84
N HIS A 91 4.95 -4.30 6.13
CA HIS A 91 3.95 -5.32 5.85
C HIS A 91 4.40 -6.31 4.76
N ARG A 92 5.16 -5.88 3.74
CA ARG A 92 5.74 -6.80 2.75
C ARG A 92 6.69 -7.79 3.41
N GLY A 93 7.53 -7.33 4.35
CA GLY A 93 8.40 -8.21 5.14
C GLY A 93 7.60 -9.26 5.93
N ASN A 94 6.55 -8.83 6.64
CA ASN A 94 5.68 -9.75 7.39
C ASN A 94 4.96 -10.76 6.49
N ILE A 95 4.52 -10.35 5.30
CA ILE A 95 3.91 -11.25 4.30
C ILE A 95 4.91 -12.31 3.85
N LEU A 96 6.12 -11.91 3.44
CA LEU A 96 7.17 -12.83 2.99
C LEU A 96 7.55 -13.82 4.10
N LEU A 97 7.68 -13.34 5.34
CA LEU A 97 7.99 -14.18 6.49
C LEU A 97 6.86 -15.18 6.78
N THR A 98 5.60 -14.73 6.77
CA THR A 98 4.44 -15.58 7.00
C THR A 98 4.34 -16.68 5.94
N LEU A 99 4.49 -16.31 4.66
CA LEU A 99 4.54 -17.26 3.55
C LEU A 99 5.63 -18.31 3.75
N ARG A 100 6.85 -17.90 4.14
CA ARG A 100 7.96 -18.81 4.41
C ARG A 100 7.66 -19.76 5.58
N LEU A 101 7.16 -19.25 6.69
CA LEU A 101 6.86 -20.03 7.90
C LEU A 101 5.69 -21.01 7.69
N CYS A 102 4.75 -20.69 6.81
CA CYS A 102 3.63 -21.56 6.46
C CYS A 102 3.95 -22.56 5.32
N GLY A 103 5.21 -22.70 4.91
CA GLY A 103 5.59 -23.67 3.86
C GLY A 103 5.24 -23.23 2.43
N HIS A 104 4.95 -21.95 2.21
CA HIS A 104 4.65 -21.36 0.90
C HIS A 104 5.68 -20.28 0.50
N PRO A 105 6.99 -20.58 0.47
CA PRO A 105 7.98 -19.58 0.07
C PRO A 105 7.73 -19.11 -1.37
N VAL A 106 7.92 -17.81 -1.61
CA VAL A 106 7.97 -17.28 -2.99
C VAL A 106 9.25 -17.75 -3.68
N ASP A 107 9.21 -17.83 -5.01
CA ASP A 107 10.38 -18.14 -5.82
C ASP A 107 11.45 -17.03 -5.71
N GLN A 108 12.68 -17.36 -6.11
CA GLN A 108 13.82 -16.46 -6.00
C GLN A 108 13.63 -15.16 -6.80
N ALA A 109 13.06 -15.23 -8.00
CA ALA A 109 12.86 -14.04 -8.83
C ALA A 109 11.86 -13.08 -8.17
N THR A 110 10.73 -13.59 -7.67
CA THR A 110 9.77 -12.77 -6.89
C THR A 110 10.42 -12.14 -5.66
N ARG A 111 11.31 -12.87 -4.99
CA ARG A 111 12.00 -12.41 -3.78
C ARG A 111 13.00 -11.28 -4.06
N TYR A 112 13.66 -11.28 -5.20
CA TYR A 112 14.60 -10.21 -5.61
C TYR A 112 13.90 -9.03 -6.29
N ALA A 113 12.78 -9.28 -7.00
CA ALA A 113 12.01 -8.25 -7.69
C ALA A 113 11.53 -7.11 -6.80
N ILE A 114 11.50 -7.32 -5.47
CA ILE A 114 11.17 -6.25 -4.52
C ILE A 114 12.23 -5.14 -4.47
N TRP A 115 13.42 -5.38 -5.01
CA TRP A 115 14.56 -4.46 -5.09
C TRP A 115 14.83 -3.98 -6.53
N ASP A 116 13.99 -4.32 -7.50
CA ASP A 116 14.15 -3.94 -8.90
C ASP A 116 13.69 -2.48 -9.11
N TRP A 117 14.42 -1.50 -8.57
CA TRP A 117 14.04 -0.08 -8.63
C TRP A 117 14.15 0.54 -10.02
N ASP A 118 15.02 -0.01 -10.88
CA ASP A 118 15.25 0.48 -12.25
C ASP A 118 14.35 -0.18 -13.29
N ARG A 119 13.45 -1.08 -12.86
CA ARG A 119 12.55 -1.80 -13.75
C ARG A 119 11.26 -1.00 -13.93
N VAL A 120 11.20 -0.24 -15.01
CA VAL A 120 10.03 0.53 -15.48
C VAL A 120 9.17 -0.26 -16.46
#